data_AF-A0A9E1IVY9-F1
#
_entry.id   AF-A0A9E1IVY9-F1
#
_cell.length_a   1.000
_cell.length_b   1.000
_cell.length_c   1.000
_cell.angle_alpha   90.00
_cell.angle_beta   90.00
_cell.angle_gamma   90.00
#
_symmetry.space_group_name_H-M   'P 1'
#
loop_
_entity.id
_entity.type
_entity.pdbx_description
1 polymer ?
#
loop_
_entity_poly.entity_id
_entity_poly.type
_entity_poly.pdbx_seq_one_letter_code
_entity_poly.pdbx_strand_id
1 'polypeptide(L)'
;MNELNLHVLTPAEYIFLETRNRDGVYNDATRKKLYDIIEKLNNGKANCSRAEKKLYRVFENANFGIHLDKNTKARETISHSGKVKISANFAGEIIAQAVLIEKTASVAANIAAEVVMCKGKVFGDIRASHKIKITKDAEVKGDIHSPNFILEKGAVFDGRCSMPNAKKPSLLLQLGEVLKKTG
;
A
#
# COMPACT_ATOMS: atom_id res chain seq x y z
N MET A 1 35.47 -13.27 7.30
CA MET A 1 34.17 -12.56 7.29
C MET A 1 34.45 -11.18 7.87
N ASN A 2 34.38 -10.11 7.08
CA ASN A 2 34.67 -8.77 7.59
C ASN A 2 33.60 -8.41 8.62
N GLU A 3 34.01 -8.19 9.87
CA GLU A 3 33.16 -7.61 10.90
C GLU A 3 32.71 -6.23 10.43
N LEU A 4 31.41 -6.06 10.24
CA LEU A 4 30.82 -4.75 9.99
C LEU A 4 31.12 -3.87 11.20
N ASN A 5 31.96 -2.85 11.01
CA ASN A 5 32.24 -1.87 12.06
C ASN A 5 31.03 -0.93 12.19
N LEU A 6 30.14 -1.25 13.13
CA LEU A 6 28.90 -0.53 13.46
C LEU A 6 29.08 0.21 14.77
N HIS A 7 28.55 1.43 14.86
CA HIS A 7 28.73 2.27 16.05
C HIS A 7 27.40 2.54 16.77
N VAL A 8 26.27 2.46 16.07
CA VAL A 8 24.94 2.80 16.59
C VAL A 8 24.04 1.56 16.64
N LEU A 9 24.04 0.77 15.58
CA LEU A 9 23.24 -0.44 15.47
C LEU A 9 24.01 -1.66 15.94
N THR A 10 23.27 -2.60 16.53
CA THR A 10 23.75 -3.97 16.66
C THR A 10 23.80 -4.64 15.27
N PRO A 11 24.65 -5.66 15.06
CA PRO A 11 24.66 -6.44 13.81
C PRO A 11 23.27 -6.99 13.45
N ALA A 12 22.49 -7.41 14.46
CA ALA A 12 21.13 -7.89 14.27
C ALA A 12 20.17 -6.80 13.78
N GLU A 13 20.24 -5.57 14.32
CA GLU A 13 19.42 -4.43 13.85
C GLU A 13 19.81 -4.00 12.43
N TYR A 14 21.11 -3.98 12.12
CA TYR A 14 21.61 -3.65 10.79
C TYR A 14 21.07 -4.64 9.75
N ILE A 15 21.29 -5.95 9.96
CA ILE A 15 20.79 -7.01 9.08
C ILE A 15 19.26 -6.99 9.03
N PHE A 16 18.62 -6.67 10.17
CA PHE A 16 17.17 -6.51 10.21
C PHE A 16 16.77 -5.45 9.18
N LEU A 17 17.16 -4.19 9.32
CA LEU A 17 16.74 -3.13 8.40
C LEU A 17 17.21 -3.35 6.95
N GLU A 18 18.47 -3.77 6.73
CA GLU A 18 19.07 -3.95 5.39
C GLU A 18 18.32 -4.95 4.50
N THR A 19 17.72 -5.98 5.09
CA THR A 19 17.00 -7.02 4.35
C THR A 19 15.51 -6.69 4.12
N ARG A 20 15.04 -5.49 4.52
CA ARG A 20 13.66 -5.03 4.27
C ARG A 20 13.59 -4.07 3.10
N ASN A 21 12.38 -3.80 2.65
CA ASN A 21 12.08 -2.81 1.62
C ASN A 21 11.45 -1.59 2.29
N ARG A 22 11.98 -0.40 1.99
CA ARG A 22 11.47 0.89 2.52
C ARG A 22 9.99 1.15 2.21
N ASP A 23 9.46 0.52 1.15
CA ASP A 23 8.06 0.59 0.72
C ASP A 23 7.36 -0.78 0.88
N GLY A 24 7.94 -1.64 1.72
CA GLY A 24 7.44 -2.97 2.06
C GLY A 24 6.20 -2.91 2.96
N VAL A 25 5.53 -4.05 3.10
CA VAL A 25 4.30 -4.19 3.89
C VAL A 25 4.58 -5.17 5.02
N TYR A 26 4.35 -4.73 6.25
CA TYR A 26 4.76 -5.45 7.45
C TYR A 26 3.68 -5.39 8.53
N ASN A 27 3.67 -6.37 9.43
CA ASN A 27 2.77 -6.33 10.59
C ASN A 27 3.24 -5.29 11.63
N ASP A 28 2.37 -4.99 12.58
CA ASP A 28 2.57 -3.90 13.55
C ASP A 28 3.90 -4.00 14.30
N ALA A 29 4.20 -5.15 14.90
CA ALA A 29 5.44 -5.39 15.64
C ALA A 29 6.70 -5.18 14.78
N THR A 30 6.67 -5.63 13.52
CA THR A 30 7.78 -5.45 12.59
C THR A 30 7.93 -3.98 12.18
N ARG A 31 6.82 -3.28 11.88
CA ARG A 31 6.84 -1.85 11.52
C ARG A 31 7.40 -1.02 12.65
N LYS A 32 6.94 -1.23 13.89
CA LYS A 32 7.44 -0.55 15.07
C LYS A 32 8.95 -0.71 15.20
N LYS A 33 9.44 -1.95 15.15
CA LYS A 33 10.88 -2.23 15.21
C LYS A 33 11.68 -1.56 14.07
N LEU A 34 11.14 -1.51 12.85
CA LEU A 34 11.81 -0.82 11.74
C LEU A 34 11.94 0.69 11.99
N TYR A 35 10.86 1.33 12.45
CA TYR A 35 10.88 2.75 12.78
C TYR A 35 11.79 3.06 13.96
N ASP A 36 11.79 2.24 15.01
CA ASP A 36 12.69 2.39 16.16
C ASP A 36 14.18 2.34 15.72
N ILE A 37 14.54 1.45 14.78
CA ILE A 37 15.91 1.38 14.25
C ILE A 37 16.27 2.63 13.43
N ILE A 38 15.34 3.13 12.60
CA ILE A 38 15.56 4.35 11.82
C ILE A 38 15.71 5.56 12.73
N GLU A 39 14.91 5.65 13.78
CA GLU A 39 15.00 6.70 14.80
C GLU A 39 16.34 6.63 15.54
N LYS A 40 16.79 5.42 15.92
CA LYS A 40 18.10 5.20 16.54
C LYS A 40 19.24 5.69 15.63
N LEU A 41 19.19 5.41 14.33
CA LEU A 41 20.14 5.93 13.35
C LEU A 41 20.09 7.46 13.23
N ASN A 42 18.89 8.05 13.25
CA ASN A 42 18.72 9.50 13.19
C ASN A 42 19.30 10.20 14.43
N ASN A 43 19.01 9.67 15.61
CA ASN A 43 19.52 10.21 16.88
C ASN A 43 21.04 10.02 17.00
N GLY A 44 21.57 8.92 16.45
CA GLY A 44 23.00 8.63 16.40
C GLY A 44 23.74 9.14 15.15
N LYS A 45 23.16 10.03 14.34
CA LYS A 45 23.65 10.37 12.98
C LYS A 45 25.10 10.86 12.94
N ALA A 46 25.56 11.57 13.97
CA ALA A 46 26.94 12.02 14.10
C ALA A 46 27.94 10.85 14.26
N ASN A 47 27.53 9.82 15.01
CA ASN A 47 28.37 8.68 15.41
C ASN A 47 28.27 7.49 14.46
N CYS A 48 27.29 7.49 13.54
CA CYS A 48 27.09 6.42 12.57
C CYS A 48 28.35 6.14 11.73
N SER A 49 28.66 4.86 11.58
CA SER A 49 29.66 4.37 10.64
C SER A 49 29.24 4.65 9.19
N ARG A 50 30.16 4.43 8.23
CA ARG A 50 29.86 4.63 6.80
C ARG A 50 28.71 3.73 6.32
N ALA A 51 28.65 2.49 6.82
CA ALA A 51 27.60 1.54 6.46
C ALA A 51 26.24 1.99 7.01
N GLU A 52 26.19 2.43 8.27
CA GLU A 52 24.98 2.93 8.92
C GLU A 52 24.45 4.20 8.25
N LYS A 53 25.33 5.14 7.87
CA LYS A 53 24.95 6.34 7.10
C LYS A 53 24.35 5.99 5.74
N LYS A 54 24.91 5.00 5.05
CA LYS A 54 24.38 4.52 3.76
C LYS A 54 22.99 3.90 3.96
N LEU A 55 22.85 3.06 4.98
CA LEU A 55 21.57 2.41 5.30
C LEU A 55 20.50 3.45 5.66
N TYR A 56 20.82 4.42 6.53
CA TYR A 56 19.89 5.47 6.91
C TYR A 56 19.36 6.26 5.70
N ARG A 57 20.22 6.65 4.75
CA ARG A 57 19.78 7.37 3.52
C ARG A 57 18.77 6.60 2.67
N VAL A 58 18.81 5.27 2.71
CA VAL A 58 17.83 4.43 1.99
C VAL A 58 16.46 4.47 2.68
N PHE A 59 16.45 4.54 4.01
CA PHE A 59 15.25 4.34 4.85
C PHE A 59 14.74 5.60 5.55
N GLU A 60 15.43 6.74 5.49
CA GLU A 60 15.04 7.97 6.19
C GLU A 60 13.64 8.48 5.79
N ASN A 61 13.19 8.13 4.57
CA ASN A 61 11.85 8.41 4.05
C ASN A 61 11.02 7.14 3.82
N ALA A 62 11.27 6.07 4.59
CA ALA A 62 10.54 4.82 4.44
C ALA A 62 9.05 4.98 4.80
N ASN A 63 8.18 4.45 3.95
CA ASN A 63 6.75 4.38 4.17
C ASN A 63 6.30 2.91 4.23
N PHE A 64 6.53 2.29 5.38
CA PHE A 64 6.20 0.89 5.58
C PHE A 64 4.68 0.70 5.65
N GLY A 65 4.14 -0.02 4.67
CA GLY A 65 2.74 -0.38 4.61
C GLY A 65 2.30 -1.33 5.72
N ILE A 66 0.99 -1.39 5.95
CA ILE A 66 0.36 -2.17 7.02
C ILE A 66 -0.01 -3.56 6.51
N HIS A 67 0.37 -4.61 7.25
CA HIS A 67 -0.12 -5.98 7.03
C HIS A 67 -0.97 -6.43 8.22
N LEU A 68 -2.26 -6.70 7.98
CA LEU A 68 -3.11 -7.41 8.93
C LEU A 68 -3.04 -8.92 8.68
N ASP A 69 -2.40 -9.64 9.60
CA ASP A 69 -2.23 -11.08 9.56
C ASP A 69 -3.53 -11.84 9.89
N LYS A 70 -3.64 -13.10 9.44
CA LYS A 70 -4.87 -13.94 9.51
C LYS A 70 -5.54 -14.00 10.89
N ASN A 71 -4.78 -13.82 11.97
CA ASN A 71 -5.25 -13.97 13.34
C ASN A 71 -5.86 -12.68 13.91
N THR A 72 -5.82 -11.58 13.16
CA THR A 72 -6.39 -10.30 13.59
C THR A 72 -7.88 -10.26 13.26
N LYS A 73 -8.72 -10.11 14.29
CA LYS A 73 -10.11 -9.67 14.12
C LYS A 73 -10.16 -8.21 14.54
N ALA A 74 -10.39 -7.32 13.58
CA ALA A 74 -10.40 -5.89 13.84
C ALA A 74 -11.70 -5.27 13.32
N ARG A 75 -12.27 -4.38 14.13
CA ARG A 75 -13.31 -3.44 13.72
C ARG A 75 -12.78 -2.03 13.93
N GLU A 76 -12.17 -1.45 12.91
CA GLU A 76 -11.46 -0.18 13.04
C GLU A 76 -11.43 0.59 11.71
N THR A 77 -10.90 1.82 11.77
CA THR A 77 -10.60 2.62 10.58
C THR A 77 -9.10 2.60 10.35
N ILE A 78 -8.67 2.14 9.19
CA ILE A 78 -7.28 2.17 8.75
C ILE A 78 -7.10 3.35 7.81
N SER A 79 -6.24 4.30 8.17
CA SER A 79 -5.81 5.38 7.29
C SER A 79 -4.30 5.34 7.14
N HIS A 80 -3.79 5.14 5.93
CA HIS A 80 -2.36 5.00 5.68
C HIS A 80 -1.94 5.52 4.31
N SER A 81 -0.91 6.37 4.25
CA SER A 81 -0.45 6.98 2.97
C SER A 81 0.20 5.99 1.99
N GLY A 82 0.56 4.79 2.46
CA GLY A 82 1.19 3.75 1.66
C GLY A 82 0.26 2.55 1.37
N LYS A 83 0.86 1.36 1.33
CA LYS A 83 0.17 0.10 1.02
C LYS A 83 -0.50 -0.48 2.26
N VAL A 84 -1.66 -1.09 2.10
CA VAL A 84 -2.35 -1.88 3.13
C VAL A 84 -2.64 -3.27 2.55
N LYS A 85 -2.19 -4.31 3.25
CA LYS A 85 -2.43 -5.72 2.92
C LYS A 85 -3.26 -6.35 4.02
N ILE A 86 -4.39 -6.94 3.65
CA ILE A 86 -5.31 -7.60 4.57
C ILE A 86 -5.30 -9.10 4.28
N SER A 87 -4.96 -9.91 5.26
CA SER A 87 -5.03 -11.38 5.21
C SER A 87 -6.05 -11.96 6.21
N ALA A 88 -6.82 -11.10 6.88
CA ALA A 88 -7.62 -11.41 8.06
C ALA A 88 -9.12 -11.16 7.87
N ASN A 89 -9.90 -11.44 8.91
CA ASN A 89 -11.30 -11.03 9.00
C ASN A 89 -11.37 -9.59 9.54
N PHE A 90 -11.77 -8.66 8.70
CA PHE A 90 -11.76 -7.22 9.01
C PHE A 90 -13.14 -6.61 8.81
N ALA A 91 -13.51 -5.66 9.66
CA ALA A 91 -14.67 -4.81 9.45
C ALA A 91 -14.32 -3.33 9.69
N GLY A 92 -14.97 -2.41 8.97
CA GLY A 92 -14.79 -0.97 9.20
C GLY A 92 -14.48 -0.18 7.93
N GLU A 93 -13.42 0.62 7.95
CA GLU A 93 -13.07 1.51 6.82
C GLU A 93 -11.57 1.45 6.53
N ILE A 94 -11.21 1.49 5.25
CA ILE A 94 -9.82 1.49 4.79
C ILE A 94 -9.61 2.63 3.82
N ILE A 95 -8.70 3.54 4.15
CA ILE A 95 -8.25 4.64 3.30
C ILE A 95 -6.74 4.47 3.10
N ALA A 96 -6.30 4.19 1.88
CA ALA A 96 -4.88 4.00 1.60
C ALA A 96 -4.47 4.33 0.17
N GLN A 97 -3.17 4.42 -0.12
CA GLN A 97 -2.73 4.54 -1.51
C GLN A 97 -3.06 3.26 -2.30
N ALA A 98 -2.71 2.11 -1.75
CA ALA A 98 -2.98 0.83 -2.38
C ALA A 98 -3.47 -0.20 -1.37
N VAL A 99 -4.54 -0.92 -1.71
CA VAL A 99 -5.14 -1.95 -0.86
C VAL A 99 -5.06 -3.31 -1.55
N LEU A 100 -4.53 -4.30 -0.85
CA LEU A 100 -4.47 -5.69 -1.27
C LEU A 100 -5.25 -6.56 -0.29
N ILE A 101 -6.35 -7.14 -0.77
CA ILE A 101 -7.12 -8.14 -0.04
C ILE A 101 -6.63 -9.52 -0.48
N GLU A 102 -5.98 -10.26 0.43
CA GLU A 102 -5.46 -11.60 0.14
C GLU A 102 -6.56 -12.66 0.10
N LYS A 103 -6.25 -13.82 -0.49
CA LYS A 103 -7.23 -14.90 -0.72
C LYS A 103 -7.91 -15.41 0.55
N THR A 104 -7.23 -15.33 1.70
CA THR A 104 -7.77 -15.79 2.98
C THR A 104 -8.56 -14.72 3.74
N ALA A 105 -8.63 -13.49 3.23
CA ALA A 105 -9.29 -12.38 3.90
C ALA A 105 -10.80 -12.35 3.60
N SER A 106 -11.57 -11.99 4.62
CA SER A 106 -12.99 -11.63 4.49
C SER A 106 -13.20 -10.26 5.11
N VAL A 107 -13.55 -9.29 4.27
CA VAL A 107 -13.54 -7.86 4.62
C VAL A 107 -14.95 -7.30 4.52
N ALA A 108 -15.51 -6.82 5.64
CA ALA A 108 -16.79 -6.12 5.69
C ALA A 108 -16.54 -4.62 5.89
N ALA A 109 -16.16 -3.90 4.83
CA ALA A 109 -15.66 -2.54 4.94
C ALA A 109 -15.89 -1.68 3.70
N ASN A 110 -15.92 -0.36 3.91
CA ASN A 110 -15.79 0.62 2.85
C ASN A 110 -14.30 0.86 2.57
N ILE A 111 -13.91 0.81 1.29
CA ILE A 111 -12.52 0.92 0.87
C ILE A 111 -12.37 2.11 -0.07
N ALA A 112 -11.47 3.04 0.26
CA ALA A 112 -11.06 4.15 -0.58
C ALA A 112 -9.55 4.06 -0.86
N ALA A 113 -9.15 3.95 -2.13
CA ALA A 113 -7.74 3.91 -2.49
C ALA A 113 -7.42 4.48 -3.87
N GLU A 114 -6.15 4.52 -4.27
CA GLU A 114 -5.81 4.72 -5.69
C GLU A 114 -5.96 3.39 -6.43
N VAL A 115 -5.39 2.33 -5.87
CA VAL A 115 -5.40 0.99 -6.45
C VAL A 115 -5.94 -0.02 -5.45
N VAL A 116 -6.92 -0.82 -5.87
CA VAL A 116 -7.43 -1.95 -5.08
C VAL A 116 -7.20 -3.25 -5.85
N MET A 117 -6.62 -4.24 -5.20
CA MET A 117 -6.51 -5.60 -5.70
C MET A 117 -7.21 -6.55 -4.73
N CYS A 118 -8.26 -7.22 -5.19
CA CYS A 118 -9.03 -8.18 -4.41
C CYS A 118 -8.76 -9.61 -4.87
N LYS A 119 -8.26 -10.44 -3.97
CA LYS A 119 -8.12 -11.90 -4.13
C LYS A 119 -9.04 -12.71 -3.20
N GLY A 120 -9.64 -12.05 -2.21
CA GLY A 120 -10.47 -12.65 -1.16
C GLY A 120 -11.92 -12.22 -1.28
N LYS A 121 -12.58 -12.03 -0.13
CA LYS A 121 -13.98 -11.59 -0.07
C LYS A 121 -14.12 -10.17 0.46
N VAL A 122 -14.94 -9.36 -0.19
CA VAL A 122 -15.28 -8.00 0.24
C VAL A 122 -16.80 -7.83 0.25
N PHE A 123 -17.32 -7.30 1.35
CA PHE A 123 -18.71 -6.89 1.55
C PHE A 123 -18.71 -5.41 1.93
N GLY A 124 -19.04 -4.54 0.98
CA GLY A 124 -18.99 -3.08 1.13
C GLY A 124 -18.54 -2.38 -0.13
N ASP A 125 -18.53 -1.04 -0.09
CA ASP A 125 -18.25 -0.22 -1.26
C ASP A 125 -16.76 -0.04 -1.49
N ILE A 126 -16.33 -0.07 -2.77
CA ILE A 126 -14.94 0.16 -3.16
C ILE A 126 -14.86 1.37 -4.09
N ARG A 127 -14.21 2.43 -3.63
CA ARG A 127 -13.87 3.62 -4.42
C ARG A 127 -12.38 3.61 -4.72
N ALA A 128 -12.00 3.48 -5.99
CA ALA A 128 -10.61 3.60 -6.40
C ALA A 128 -10.40 4.70 -7.44
N SER A 129 -9.49 5.65 -7.16
CA SER A 129 -9.24 6.77 -8.07
C SER A 129 -8.50 6.37 -9.35
N HIS A 130 -7.80 5.23 -9.35
CA HIS A 130 -7.03 4.77 -10.51
C HIS A 130 -7.47 3.40 -11.04
N LYS A 131 -7.50 2.35 -10.21
CA LYS A 131 -7.77 0.99 -10.70
C LYS A 131 -8.32 0.05 -9.63
N ILE A 132 -9.28 -0.80 -10.01
CA ILE A 132 -9.71 -1.97 -9.23
C ILE A 132 -9.46 -3.23 -10.04
N LYS A 133 -8.84 -4.23 -9.41
CA LYS A 133 -8.67 -5.57 -9.98
C LYS A 133 -9.24 -6.62 -9.03
N ILE A 134 -10.20 -7.40 -9.50
CA ILE A 134 -10.74 -8.57 -8.79
C ILE A 134 -10.24 -9.83 -9.50
N THR A 135 -9.51 -10.67 -8.78
CA THR A 135 -8.88 -11.88 -9.36
C THR A 135 -9.80 -13.08 -9.34
N LYS A 136 -9.41 -14.14 -10.03
CA LYS A 136 -10.09 -15.45 -9.98
C LYS A 136 -10.38 -15.90 -8.54
N ASP A 137 -11.57 -16.47 -8.31
CA ASP A 137 -12.10 -16.96 -7.03
C ASP A 137 -12.38 -15.87 -5.97
N ALA A 138 -12.17 -14.59 -6.27
CA ALA A 138 -12.53 -13.49 -5.38
C ALA A 138 -14.01 -13.13 -5.49
N GLU A 139 -14.59 -12.65 -4.40
CA GLU A 139 -16.02 -12.29 -4.29
C GLU A 139 -16.14 -10.86 -3.75
N VAL A 140 -16.81 -9.98 -4.49
CA VAL A 140 -17.11 -8.62 -4.04
C VAL A 140 -18.62 -8.38 -4.10
N LYS A 141 -19.21 -7.99 -2.97
CA LYS A 141 -20.60 -7.54 -2.89
C LYS A 141 -20.66 -6.10 -2.39
N GLY A 142 -21.17 -5.19 -3.21
CA GLY A 142 -21.21 -3.76 -2.92
C GLY A 142 -20.91 -2.91 -4.15
N ASP A 143 -21.02 -1.59 -4.01
CA ASP A 143 -20.88 -0.70 -5.15
C ASP A 143 -19.40 -0.36 -5.42
N ILE A 144 -19.03 -0.36 -6.69
CA ILE A 144 -17.69 -0.06 -7.18
C ILE A 144 -17.68 1.26 -7.92
N HIS A 145 -16.70 2.10 -7.61
CA HIS A 145 -16.40 3.31 -8.36
C HIS A 145 -14.92 3.35 -8.76
N SER A 146 -14.60 3.26 -10.06
CA SER A 146 -13.21 3.41 -10.54
C SER A 146 -13.13 3.66 -12.04
N PRO A 147 -12.18 4.50 -12.53
CA PRO A 147 -12.01 4.70 -13.98
C PRO A 147 -11.45 3.47 -14.72
N ASN A 148 -10.88 2.49 -14.00
CA ASN A 148 -10.36 1.26 -14.59
C ASN A 148 -10.74 0.06 -13.71
N PHE A 149 -11.63 -0.79 -14.21
CA PHE A 149 -12.11 -1.96 -13.51
C PHE A 149 -11.78 -3.24 -14.28
N ILE A 150 -11.02 -4.14 -13.66
CA ILE A 150 -10.59 -5.42 -14.22
C ILE A 150 -11.20 -6.56 -13.40
N LEU A 151 -11.98 -7.42 -14.06
CA LEU A 151 -12.55 -8.62 -13.48
C LEU A 151 -11.96 -9.85 -14.19
N GLU A 152 -11.26 -10.71 -13.46
CA GLU A 152 -10.69 -11.94 -14.03
C GLU A 152 -11.74 -13.06 -14.16
N LYS A 153 -11.50 -14.00 -15.08
CA LYS A 153 -12.36 -15.19 -15.24
C LYS A 153 -12.46 -15.97 -13.92
N GLY A 154 -13.69 -16.20 -13.47
CA GLY A 154 -13.99 -16.92 -12.23
C GLY A 154 -14.05 -16.03 -10.99
N ALA A 155 -13.94 -14.71 -11.12
CA ALA A 155 -14.30 -13.76 -10.08
C ALA A 155 -15.82 -13.54 -10.03
N VAL A 156 -16.33 -13.21 -8.85
CA VAL A 156 -17.74 -12.86 -8.62
C VAL A 156 -17.83 -11.41 -8.16
N PHE A 157 -18.66 -10.63 -8.84
CA PHE A 157 -18.99 -9.26 -8.46
C PHE A 157 -20.52 -9.10 -8.49
N ASP A 158 -21.07 -8.56 -7.40
CA ASP A 158 -22.50 -8.29 -7.23
C ASP A 158 -22.71 -6.88 -6.65
N GLY A 159 -23.14 -5.94 -7.49
CA GLY A 159 -23.32 -4.54 -7.13
C GLY A 159 -23.32 -3.61 -8.34
N ARG A 160 -23.41 -2.30 -8.11
CA ARG A 160 -23.34 -1.30 -9.18
C ARG A 160 -21.89 -0.93 -9.46
N CYS A 161 -21.56 -0.70 -10.72
CA CYS A 161 -20.25 -0.21 -11.12
C CYS A 161 -20.39 1.16 -11.79
N SER A 162 -19.67 2.16 -11.28
CA SER A 162 -19.54 3.49 -11.88
C SER A 162 -18.09 3.71 -12.31
N MET A 163 -17.89 3.95 -13.61
CA MET A 163 -16.57 4.20 -14.20
C MET A 163 -16.53 5.61 -14.77
N PRO A 164 -16.25 6.65 -13.96
CA PRO A 164 -16.13 7.99 -14.51
C PRO A 164 -14.91 8.04 -15.42
N ASN A 165 -15.04 8.80 -16.50
CA ASN A 165 -13.93 9.05 -17.40
C ASN A 165 -12.81 9.71 -16.59
N ALA A 166 -11.69 8.99 -16.39
CA ALA A 166 -10.45 9.66 -16.05
C ALA A 166 -10.20 10.65 -17.19
N LYS A 167 -10.27 11.96 -16.91
CA LYS A 167 -9.80 12.97 -17.86
C LYS A 167 -8.36 12.60 -18.18
N LYS A 168 -8.13 11.93 -19.32
CA LYS A 168 -6.80 11.88 -19.91
C LYS A 168 -6.40 13.34 -20.09
N PRO A 169 -5.23 13.80 -19.62
CA PRO A 169 -4.63 14.97 -20.23
C PRO A 169 -4.27 14.54 -21.66
N SER A 170 -5.25 14.60 -22.58
CA SER A 170 -4.99 14.33 -23.97
C SER A 170 -4.20 15.52 -24.50
N LEU A 171 -2.96 15.27 -24.91
CA LEU A 171 -2.15 16.20 -25.70
C LEU A 171 -2.92 16.78 -26.90
N LEU A 172 -3.93 16.07 -27.41
CA LEU A 172 -4.86 16.52 -28.46
C LEU A 172 -5.72 17.74 -28.06
N LEU A 173 -6.13 17.85 -26.79
CA LEU A 173 -6.83 19.04 -26.28
C LEU A 173 -5.88 20.25 -26.22
N GLN A 174 -4.62 20.03 -25.83
CA GLN A 174 -3.59 21.09 -25.81
C GLN A 174 -3.18 21.52 -27.22
N LEU A 175 -3.09 20.60 -28.19
CA LEU A 175 -2.82 20.91 -29.60
C LEU A 175 -3.97 21.70 -30.24
N GLY A 176 -5.23 21.36 -29.92
CA GLY A 176 -6.39 22.09 -30.41
C GLY A 176 -6.46 23.54 -29.91
N GLU A 177 -5.97 23.83 -28.70
CA GLU A 177 -5.91 25.19 -28.15
C GLU A 177 -4.76 26.02 -28.74
N VAL A 178 -3.62 25.39 -29.06
CA VAL A 178 -2.48 26.07 -29.70
C VAL A 178 -2.82 26.47 -31.14
N LEU A 179 -3.43 25.56 -31.92
CA LEU A 179 -3.80 25.85 -33.32
C LEU A 179 -4.86 26.95 -33.44
N LYS A 180 -5.75 27.09 -32.45
CA LYS A 180 -6.77 28.16 -32.41
C LYS A 180 -6.21 29.53 -32.05
N LYS A 181 -5.01 29.62 -31.49
CA LYS A 181 -4.37 30.90 -31.10
C LYS A 181 -3.40 31.44 -32.15
N THR A 182 -3.09 30.65 -33.17
CA THR A 182 -2.17 31.00 -34.26
C THR A 182 -2.87 31.20 -35.61
N GLY A 183 -4.21 31.20 -35.63
CA GLY A 183 -5.04 31.44 -36.82
C GLY A 183 -5.84 32.71 -36.69
#